data_AF-A0A6Y4B2C6-F1
#
_entry.id   AF-A0A6Y4B2C6-F1
#
_cell.length_a   1.000
_cell.length_b   1.000
_cell.length_c   1.000
_cell.angle_alpha   90.00
_cell.angle_beta   90.00
_cell.angle_gamma   90.00
#
_symmetry.space_group_name_H-M   'P 1'
#
loop_
_entity.id
_entity.type
_entity.pdbx_description
1 polymer ?
#
loop_
_entity_poly.entity_id
_entity_poly.type
_entity_poly.pdbx_seq_one_letter_code
_entity_poly.pdbx_strand_id
1 'polypeptide(L)' 'SLSEVQLNEIRRARLDTDGKRIHITNPEDILRISGLILDSYEYVKNDDNFRRGSRVSSLEEVE' A
#
# COMPACT_ATOMS: atom_id res chain seq x y z
N SER A 1 -10.17 6.44 -6.50
CA SER A 1 -10.21 4.97 -6.35
C SER A 1 -8.88 4.53 -5.80
N LEU A 2 -8.81 3.34 -5.19
CA LEU A 2 -7.53 2.76 -4.78
C LEU A 2 -6.72 2.36 -6.03
N SER A 3 -5.39 2.49 -5.96
CA SER A 3 -4.48 2.03 -7.02
C SER A 3 -4.39 0.51 -7.06
N GLU A 4 -3.95 -0.07 -8.17
CA GLU A 4 -3.75 -1.53 -8.26
C GLU A 4 -2.77 -2.06 -7.21
N VAL A 5 -1.74 -1.29 -6.87
CA VAL A 5 -0.80 -1.63 -5.80
C VAL A 5 -1.52 -1.74 -4.46
N GLN A 6 -2.35 -0.76 -4.11
CA GLN A 6 -3.14 -0.77 -2.88
C GLN A 6 -4.15 -1.94 -2.85
N LEU A 7 -4.80 -2.23 -3.98
CA LEU A 7 -5.73 -3.35 -4.08
C LEU A 7 -5.01 -4.70 -3.87
N ASN A 8 -3.79 -4.85 -4.39
CA ASN A 8 -2.99 -6.05 -4.21
C ASN A 8 -2.53 -6.23 -2.76
N GLU A 9 -2.17 -5.14 -2.07
CA GLU A 9 -1.84 -5.18 -0.63
C GLU A 9 -3.03 -5.60 0.23
N ILE A 10 -4.22 -5.02 -0.03
CA ILE A 10 -5.47 -5.38 0.66
C ILE A 10 -5.79 -6.87 0.44
N ARG A 11 -5.68 -7.37 -0.79
CA ARG A 11 -5.89 -8.80 -1.12
C ARG A 11 -4.87 -9.70 -0.43
N ARG A 12 -3.59 -9.30 -0.37
CA ARG A 12 -2.53 -10.05 0.32
C ARG A 12 -2.80 -10.15 1.83
N ALA A 13 -3.38 -9.12 2.43
CA ALA A 13 -3.85 -9.12 3.81
C ALA A 13 -5.14 -9.94 4.02
N ARG A 14 -5.70 -10.56 2.97
CA ARG A 14 -6.98 -11.30 2.99
C ARG A 14 -8.16 -10.45 3.44
N LEU A 15 -8.14 -9.17 3.08
CA LEU A 15 -9.23 -8.23 3.32
C LEU A 15 -10.04 -8.03 2.03
N ASP A 16 -11.34 -7.78 2.17
CA ASP A 16 -12.23 -7.50 1.05
C ASP A 16 -12.42 -5.99 0.84
N THR A 17 -12.66 -5.56 -0.40
CA THR A 17 -12.83 -4.15 -0.74
C THR A 17 -13.67 -3.93 -2.00
N ASP A 18 -14.47 -2.86 -1.98
CA ASP A 18 -15.19 -2.33 -3.16
C ASP A 18 -14.30 -1.46 -4.07
N GLY A 19 -12.99 -1.40 -3.80
CA GLY A 19 -12.03 -0.55 -4.50
C GLY A 19 -11.96 0.89 -3.99
N LYS A 20 -12.71 1.22 -2.94
CA LYS A 20 -12.67 2.50 -2.22
C LYS A 20 -12.53 2.32 -0.71
N ARG A 21 -13.14 1.28 -0.15
CA ARG A 21 -13.21 0.99 1.29
C ARG A 21 -12.96 -0.49 1.54
N ILE A 22 -12.33 -0.77 2.68
CA ILE A 22 -12.17 -2.14 3.17
C ILE A 22 -13.42 -2.52 3.94
N HIS A 23 -13.90 -3.75 3.73
CA HIS A 23 -15.06 -4.29 4.43
C HIS A 23 -14.59 -5.16 5.60
N ILE A 24 -15.10 -4.87 6.80
CA ILE A 24 -14.82 -5.64 8.01
C ILE A 24 -16.07 -6.48 8.29
N THR A 25 -15.94 -7.79 8.13
CA THR A 25 -17.07 -8.72 8.25
C THR A 25 -16.91 -9.65 9.45
N ASN A 26 -15.66 -9.95 9.81
CA ASN A 26 -15.31 -10.78 10.96
C ASN A 26 -14.35 -10.01 11.89
N PRO A 27 -14.35 -10.28 13.21
CA PRO A 27 -13.41 -9.66 14.13
C PRO A 27 -11.93 -9.83 13.72
N GLU A 28 -11.58 -10.95 13.07
CA GLU A 28 -10.24 -11.21 12.56
C GLU A 28 -9.76 -10.18 11.53
N ASP A 29 -10.68 -9.55 10.79
CA ASP A 29 -10.34 -8.56 9.78
C ASP A 29 -9.67 -7.34 10.42
N ILE A 30 -10.06 -6.98 11.64
CA ILE A 30 -9.42 -5.89 12.40
C ILE A 30 -7.94 -6.22 12.66
N LEU A 31 -7.63 -7.48 12.97
CA LEU A 31 -6.26 -7.92 13.21
C LEU A 31 -5.44 -7.96 11.91
N ARG A 32 -6.08 -8.14 10.75
CA ARG A 32 -5.38 -8.12 9.45
C ARG A 32 -5.00 -6.71 9.02
N ILE A 33 -5.72 -5.68 9.47
CA ILE A 33 -5.38 -4.27 9.21
C ILE A 33 -4.01 -3.91 9.78
N SER A 34 -3.60 -4.48 10.92
CA SER A 34 -2.27 -4.20 11.47
C SER A 34 -1.13 -4.63 10.53
N GLY A 35 -1.35 -5.64 9.69
CA GLY A 35 -0.40 -6.02 8.65
C GLY A 35 -0.20 -4.92 7.60
N LEU A 36 -1.29 -4.29 7.15
CA LEU A 36 -1.21 -3.15 6.21
C LEU A 36 -0.50 -1.95 6.84
N ILE A 37 -0.77 -1.67 8.12
CA ILE A 37 -0.12 -0.58 8.86
C ILE A 37 1.37 -0.88 9.02
N LEU A 38 1.73 -2.10 9.40
CA LEU A 38 3.13 -2.51 9.59
C LEU A 38 3.91 -2.44 8.27
N ASP A 39 3.33 -2.91 7.17
CA ASP A 39 3.96 -2.84 5.84
C ASP A 39 4.21 -1.38 5.43
N SER A 40 3.22 -0.51 5.67
CA SER A 40 3.36 0.93 5.43
C SER A 40 4.47 1.53 6.30
N TYR A 41 4.52 1.14 7.58
CA TYR A 41 5.54 1.61 8.52
C TYR A 41 6.96 1.18 8.11
N GLU A 42 7.16 -0.09 7.76
CA GLU A 42 8.47 -0.59 7.32
C GLU A 42 8.89 0.03 5.98
N TYR A 43 7.94 0.30 5.08
CA TYR A 43 8.23 1.03 3.84
C TYR A 43 8.79 2.43 4.14
N VAL A 44 8.11 3.21 5.01
CA VAL A 44 8.52 4.60 5.27
C VAL A 44 9.75 4.72 6.17
N LYS A 45 10.07 3.68 6.93
CA LYS A 45 11.27 3.61 7.78
C LYS A 45 12.56 3.44 6.97
N ASN A 46 12.47 2.95 5.73
CA ASN A 46 13.62 2.79 4.85
C ASN A 46 13.76 3.96 3.86
N ASP A 47 14.68 4.88 4.15
CA ASP A 47 14.96 6.06 3.33
C ASP A 47 15.28 5.74 1.85
N ASP A 48 15.82 4.55 1.55
CA ASP A 48 16.15 4.14 0.18
C ASP A 48 14.90 4.00 -0.71
N ASN A 49 13.73 3.73 -0.12
CA ASN A 49 12.46 3.65 -0.85
C ASN A 49 12.05 5.01 -1.44
N PHE A 50 12.40 6.11 -0.77
CA PHE A 50 12.10 7.47 -1.23
C PHE A 50 13.15 8.02 -2.19
N ARG A 51 14.40 7.54 -2.09
CA ARG A 51 15.48 7.89 -3.03
C ARG A 51 15.20 7.42 -4.46
N ARG A 52 14.34 6.42 -4.66
CA ARG A 52 13.97 5.93 -5.99
C ARG A 52 13.00 6.86 -6.73
N GLY A 53 12.17 7.61 -6.02
CA GLY A 53 11.22 8.55 -6.61
C GLY A 53 11.88 9.74 -7.32
N SER A 54 13.05 10.19 -6.84
CA SER A 54 13.77 11.33 -7.44
C SER A 54 14.46 11.01 -8.78
N ARG A 55 14.79 9.73 -9.03
CA ARG A 55 15.42 9.29 -10.28
C ARG A 55 14.45 9.10 -11.45
N VAL A 56 13.19 8.74 -11.17
CA VAL A 56 12.18 8.57 -12.23
C VAL A 56 11.66 9.94 -12.72
N SER A 57 11.45 10.88 -11.80
CA SER A 57 11.06 12.27 -12.14
C SER A 57 12.08 13.02 -13.00
N SER A 58 13.37 12.66 -12.94
CA SER A 58 14.44 13.32 -13.71
C SER A 58 14.67 12.71 -15.10
N LEU A 59 14.08 11.55 -15.40
CA LEU A 59 14.14 10.91 -16.71
C LEU A 59 12.91 11.25 -17.57
N GLU A 60 11.75 11.52 -16.96
CA GLU A 60 10.54 11.97 -17.66
C GLU A 60 10.60 13.45 -18.12
N GLU A 61 11.50 14.28 -17.56
CA GLU A 61 11.72 15.66 -18.02
C GLU A 61 12.65 15.77 -19.24
N VAL A 62 13.22 14.65 -19.69
CA VAL A 62 14.11 14.57 -20.87
C VAL A 62 13.46 13.71 -21.95
N GLU A 63 12.22 14.05 -22.35
CA GLU A 63 11.61 13.59 -23.61
C GLU A 63 10.75 14.69 -24.23
#